data_AF-A0A2A2JY94-F1
#
_entry.id   AF-A0A2A2JY94-F1
#
_cell.length_a   1.000
_cell.length_b   1.000
_cell.length_c   1.000
_cell.angle_alpha   90.00
_cell.angle_beta   90.00
_cell.angle_gamma   90.00
#
_symmetry.space_group_name_H-M   'P 1'
#
loop_
_entity.id
_entity.type
_entity.pdbx_description
1 polymer ?
#
loop_
_entity_poly.entity_id
_entity_poly.type
_entity_poly.pdbx_seq_one_letter_code
_entity_poly.pdbx_strand_id
1 'polypeptide(L)'
;MTIPVGRGWALTLLMAAACVPAPLLARPLANGASGPSTFIVSCDCATSAKRARVQRRIERAGGRILYSYATIGGFAVTARRPRDGAALRRRLAHIPGIQSVQPDSVIRLARPGAPQ
;
A
#
# COMPACT_ATOMS: atom_id res chain seq x y z
N MET A 1 58.81 6.88 -58.18
CA MET A 1 59.22 8.26 -57.79
C MET A 1 58.15 9.17 -58.36
N THR A 2 57.32 9.89 -57.57
CA THR A 2 57.67 10.86 -56.52
C THR A 2 56.46 11.15 -55.62
N ILE A 3 56.70 11.22 -54.31
CA ILE A 3 55.87 11.84 -53.27
C ILE A 3 56.39 13.29 -53.10
N PRO A 4 55.55 14.32 -52.82
CA PRO A 4 55.52 14.89 -51.46
C PRO A 4 54.09 15.28 -51.02
N VAL A 5 53.65 14.97 -49.79
CA VAL A 5 53.93 15.66 -48.52
C VAL A 5 53.54 17.14 -48.55
N GLY A 6 52.53 17.50 -47.75
CA GLY A 6 52.43 18.86 -47.19
C GLY A 6 51.03 19.40 -46.90
N ARG A 7 50.51 19.14 -45.69
CA ARG A 7 49.81 20.09 -44.80
C ARG A 7 49.23 19.26 -43.64
N GLY A 8 49.53 19.47 -42.37
CA GLY A 8 49.99 20.67 -41.71
C GLY A 8 49.19 20.77 -40.41
N TRP A 9 49.84 20.39 -39.32
CA TRP A 9 49.72 20.90 -37.95
C TRP A 9 48.35 21.05 -37.27
N ALA A 10 48.36 20.54 -36.04
CA ALA A 10 47.88 21.17 -34.81
C ALA A 10 46.81 20.36 -34.09
N LEU A 11 47.29 19.68 -33.04
CA LEU A 11 46.56 19.45 -31.81
C LEU A 11 45.68 20.67 -31.49
N THR A 12 44.40 20.45 -31.28
CA THR A 12 43.66 21.21 -30.28
C THR A 12 42.73 20.25 -29.56
N LEU A 13 43.28 19.65 -28.50
CA LEU A 13 42.50 19.22 -27.35
C LEU A 13 41.71 20.43 -26.86
N LEU A 14 40.38 20.34 -26.80
CA LEU A 14 39.64 21.02 -25.75
C LEU A 14 38.40 20.22 -25.37
N MET A 15 38.44 19.79 -24.11
CA MET A 15 37.37 19.17 -23.33
C MET A 15 36.08 19.99 -23.38
N ALA A 16 34.98 19.33 -23.70
CA ALA A 16 33.66 19.71 -23.21
C ALA A 16 32.98 18.45 -22.68
N ALA A 17 33.41 18.00 -21.50
CA ALA A 17 32.62 17.12 -20.66
C ALA A 17 31.39 17.91 -20.20
N ALA A 18 30.36 17.93 -21.04
CA ALA A 18 29.05 18.43 -20.66
C ALA A 18 28.52 17.49 -19.57
N CYS A 19 28.62 17.94 -18.32
CA CYS A 19 27.98 17.35 -17.17
C CYS A 19 26.49 17.19 -17.47
N VAL A 20 26.06 15.97 -17.77
CA VAL A 20 24.63 15.65 -17.79
C VAL A 20 24.22 15.61 -16.32
N PRO A 21 23.35 16.50 -15.83
CA PRO A 21 22.79 16.34 -14.51
C PRO A 21 21.91 15.10 -14.56
N ALA A 22 22.42 13.99 -14.01
CA ALA A 22 21.58 12.83 -13.75
C ALA A 22 20.42 13.33 -12.87
N PRO A 23 19.15 13.20 -13.29
CA PRO A 23 18.06 13.49 -12.39
C PRO A 23 18.17 12.43 -11.28
N LEU A 24 18.64 12.84 -10.11
CA LEU A 24 18.40 12.13 -8.88
C LEU A 24 16.88 12.12 -8.74
N LEU A 25 16.26 11.08 -9.29
CA LEU A 25 14.92 10.65 -8.95
C LEU A 25 14.98 10.40 -7.44
N ALA A 26 14.70 11.45 -6.69
CA ALA A 26 14.40 11.39 -5.28
C ALA A 26 13.19 10.46 -5.18
N ARG A 27 13.46 9.16 -5.05
CA ARG A 27 12.49 8.20 -4.60
C ARG A 27 12.01 8.77 -3.27
N PRO A 28 10.74 9.15 -3.13
CA PRO A 28 10.24 9.46 -1.81
C PRO A 28 10.54 8.22 -0.99
N LEU A 29 11.36 8.37 0.06
CA LEU A 29 11.36 7.40 1.14
C LEU A 29 9.90 7.35 1.58
N ALA A 30 9.17 6.37 1.07
CA ALA A 30 7.85 6.04 1.54
C ALA A 30 8.08 5.66 2.99
N ASN A 31 7.99 6.66 3.88
CA ASN A 31 7.92 6.48 5.31
C ASN A 31 6.91 5.35 5.48
N GLY A 32 7.40 4.22 5.97
CA GLY A 32 6.65 2.98 6.12
C GLY A 32 5.61 3.14 7.22
N ALA A 33 4.70 4.11 7.07
CA ALA A 33 3.42 4.09 7.70
C ALA A 33 2.74 2.84 7.16
N SER A 34 2.97 1.71 7.84
CA SER A 34 2.20 0.50 7.63
C SER A 34 0.77 0.90 7.86
N GLY A 35 0.01 1.01 6.75
CA GLY A 35 -1.41 1.30 6.81
C GLY A 35 -2.11 0.30 7.72
N PRO A 36 -3.36 0.61 8.15
CA PRO A 36 -4.09 -0.26 9.06
C PRO A 36 -4.09 -1.70 8.54
N SER A 37 -3.73 -2.64 9.41
CA SER A 37 -3.78 -4.07 9.12
C SER A 37 -5.08 -4.71 9.58
N THR A 38 -5.87 -4.00 10.40
CA THR A 38 -7.13 -4.47 10.99
C THR A 38 -8.29 -3.62 10.50
N PHE A 39 -9.43 -4.27 10.24
CA PHE A 39 -10.60 -3.69 9.62
C PHE A 39 -11.88 -4.22 10.27
N ILE A 40 -12.88 -3.35 10.38
CA ILE A 40 -14.25 -3.71 10.68
C ILE A 40 -15.01 -3.88 9.37
N VAL A 41 -15.56 -5.06 9.16
CA VAL A 41 -16.30 -5.45 7.96
C VAL A 41 -17.76 -5.63 8.31
N SER A 42 -18.64 -4.86 7.67
CA SER A 42 -20.10 -5.05 7.76
C SER A 42 -20.58 -5.84 6.55
N CYS A 43 -21.54 -6.77 6.75
CA CYS A 43 -22.02 -7.65 5.69
C CYS A 43 -23.52 -7.90 5.75
N ASP A 44 -24.12 -8.22 4.60
CA ASP A 44 -25.44 -8.87 4.53
C ASP A 44 -25.30 -10.33 5.00
N CYS A 45 -25.29 -10.47 6.32
CA CYS A 45 -25.11 -11.72 7.03
C CYS A 45 -26.41 -12.18 7.70
N ALA A 46 -27.56 -11.90 7.06
CA ALA A 46 -28.91 -12.17 7.58
C ALA A 46 -29.19 -13.66 7.90
N THR A 47 -28.43 -14.58 7.29
CA THR A 47 -28.52 -16.02 7.57
C THR A 47 -27.16 -16.60 7.92
N SER A 48 -27.15 -17.70 8.69
CA SER A 48 -25.94 -18.45 9.00
C SER A 48 -25.17 -18.89 7.75
N ALA A 49 -25.90 -19.28 6.70
CA ALA A 49 -25.32 -19.66 5.41
C ALA A 49 -24.62 -18.49 4.69
N LYS A 50 -25.25 -17.30 4.66
CA LYS A 50 -24.62 -16.08 4.11
C LYS A 50 -23.37 -15.71 4.90
N ARG A 51 -23.46 -15.74 6.24
CA ARG A 51 -22.34 -15.45 7.14
C ARG A 51 -21.16 -16.39 6.93
N ALA A 52 -21.40 -17.71 6.91
CA ALA A 52 -20.35 -18.70 6.66
C ALA A 52 -19.70 -18.53 5.28
N ARG A 53 -20.49 -18.12 4.26
CA ARG A 53 -19.97 -17.82 2.92
C ARG A 53 -19.04 -16.61 2.94
N VAL A 54 -19.42 -15.51 3.60
CA VAL A 54 -18.58 -14.31 3.72
C VAL A 54 -17.31 -14.63 4.51
N GLN A 55 -17.41 -15.33 5.64
CA GLN A 55 -16.26 -15.77 6.43
C GLN A 55 -15.23 -16.52 5.59
N ARG A 56 -15.65 -17.55 4.83
CA ARG A 56 -14.74 -18.31 3.96
C ARG A 56 -14.08 -17.44 2.90
N ARG A 57 -14.79 -16.44 2.36
CA ARG A 57 -14.22 -15.50 1.37
C ARG A 57 -13.20 -14.56 1.99
N ILE A 58 -13.45 -14.07 3.20
CA ILE A 58 -12.50 -13.25 3.97
C ILE A 58 -11.21 -14.02 4.22
N GLU A 59 -11.32 -15.27 4.68
CA GLU A 59 -10.16 -16.14 4.94
C GLU A 59 -9.34 -16.40 3.66
N ARG A 60 -10.02 -16.67 2.53
CA ARG A 60 -9.38 -16.83 1.22
C ARG A 60 -8.72 -15.55 0.70
N ALA A 61 -9.26 -14.38 1.03
CA ALA A 61 -8.67 -13.09 0.70
C ALA A 61 -7.41 -12.77 1.54
N GLY A 62 -6.98 -13.67 2.42
CA GLY A 62 -5.82 -13.49 3.29
C GLY A 62 -6.14 -12.73 4.58
N GLY A 63 -7.42 -12.61 4.93
CA GLY A 63 -7.86 -12.11 6.24
C GLY A 63 -7.80 -13.20 7.30
N ARG A 64 -7.65 -12.78 8.56
CA ARG A 64 -7.87 -13.58 9.77
C ARG A 64 -8.98 -12.90 10.56
N ILE A 65 -10.04 -13.63 10.87
CA ILE A 65 -11.14 -13.10 11.67
C ILE A 65 -10.69 -13.08 13.13
N LEU A 66 -10.79 -11.92 13.75
CA LEU A 66 -10.55 -11.69 15.17
C LEU A 66 -11.84 -11.83 15.97
N TYR A 67 -12.96 -11.34 15.40
CA TYR A 67 -14.25 -11.34 16.07
C TYR A 67 -15.39 -11.39 15.04
N SER A 68 -16.51 -12.02 15.41
CA SER A 68 -17.75 -12.03 14.62
C SER A 68 -18.84 -11.30 15.38
N TYR A 69 -19.32 -10.19 14.84
CA TYR A 69 -20.41 -9.44 15.43
C TYR A 69 -21.75 -10.09 15.07
N ALA A 70 -22.39 -10.71 16.06
CA ALA A 70 -23.69 -11.36 15.88
C ALA A 70 -24.79 -10.33 15.62
N THR A 71 -24.91 -9.32 16.50
CA THR A 71 -26.02 -8.35 16.52
C THR A 71 -25.98 -7.34 15.38
N ILE A 72 -24.83 -6.72 15.13
CA ILE A 72 -24.68 -5.69 14.09
C ILE A 72 -24.30 -6.24 12.71
N GLY A 73 -24.06 -7.55 12.60
CA GLY A 73 -23.72 -8.21 11.33
C GLY A 73 -22.35 -7.79 10.78
N GLY A 74 -21.31 -8.53 11.13
CA GLY A 74 -19.99 -8.24 10.60
C GLY A 74 -18.85 -9.05 11.21
N PHE A 75 -17.63 -8.66 10.87
CA PHE A 75 -16.40 -9.27 11.35
C PHE A 75 -15.33 -8.21 11.64
N ALA A 76 -14.58 -8.38 12.73
CA ALA A 76 -13.28 -7.76 12.86
C ALA A 76 -12.25 -8.67 12.17
N VAL A 77 -11.50 -8.12 11.22
CA VAL A 77 -10.58 -8.88 10.36
C VAL A 77 -9.21 -8.21 10.37
N THR A 78 -8.16 -8.99 10.55
CA THR A 78 -6.78 -8.51 10.38
C THR A 78 -6.09 -9.20 9.22
N ALA A 79 -5.11 -8.54 8.60
CA ALA A 79 -4.24 -9.14 7.61
C ALA A 79 -3.30 -10.14 8.27
N ARG A 80 -3.07 -11.29 7.61
CA ARG A 80 -2.11 -12.29 8.08
C ARG A 80 -0.70 -11.73 8.24
N ARG A 81 -0.33 -10.74 7.43
CA ARG A 81 0.92 -9.99 7.55
C ARG A 81 0.57 -8.49 7.54
N PRO A 82 1.15 -7.66 8.42
CA PRO A 82 0.82 -6.23 8.49
C PRO A 82 0.98 -5.49 7.17
N ARG A 83 2.05 -5.80 6.41
CA ARG A 83 2.33 -5.22 5.08
C ARG A 83 1.23 -5.46 4.03
N ASP A 84 0.40 -6.48 4.23
CA ASP A 84 -0.65 -6.85 3.29
C ASP A 84 -1.96 -6.09 3.55
N GLY A 85 -2.03 -5.20 4.57
CA GLY A 85 -3.25 -4.49 4.97
C GLY A 85 -3.95 -3.75 3.82
N ALA A 86 -3.22 -2.98 3.03
CA ALA A 86 -3.78 -2.27 1.89
C ALA A 86 -4.29 -3.21 0.78
N ALA A 87 -3.61 -4.33 0.54
CA ALA A 87 -4.06 -5.34 -0.41
C ALA A 87 -5.30 -6.07 0.11
N LEU A 88 -5.34 -6.40 1.41
CA LEU A 88 -6.49 -7.02 2.04
C LEU A 88 -7.71 -6.10 1.97
N ARG A 89 -7.59 -4.83 2.35
CA ARG A 89 -8.71 -3.86 2.27
C ARG A 89 -9.33 -3.83 0.87
N ARG A 90 -8.49 -3.75 -0.16
CA ARG A 90 -8.94 -3.81 -1.56
C ARG A 90 -9.69 -5.10 -1.85
N ARG A 91 -9.15 -6.26 -1.47
CA ARG A 91 -9.83 -7.55 -1.68
C ARG A 91 -11.16 -7.64 -0.93
N LEU A 92 -11.21 -7.20 0.34
CA LEU A 92 -12.43 -7.20 1.15
C LEU A 92 -13.54 -6.35 0.50
N ALA A 93 -13.21 -5.17 -0.03
CA ALA A 93 -14.18 -4.31 -0.70
C ALA A 93 -14.86 -4.95 -1.94
N HIS A 94 -14.25 -5.98 -2.53
CA HIS A 94 -14.79 -6.68 -3.69
C HIS A 94 -15.47 -8.02 -3.35
N ILE A 95 -15.53 -8.41 -2.08
CA ILE A 95 -16.21 -9.66 -1.69
C ILE A 95 -17.73 -9.44 -1.77
N PRO A 96 -18.48 -10.25 -2.56
CA PRO A 96 -19.93 -10.10 -2.61
C PRO A 96 -20.55 -10.43 -1.25
N GLY A 97 -21.43 -9.54 -0.79
CA GLY A 97 -22.08 -9.60 0.52
C GLY A 97 -21.42 -8.72 1.59
N ILE A 98 -20.25 -8.15 1.33
CA ILE A 98 -19.67 -7.07 2.17
C ILE A 98 -20.32 -5.74 1.77
N GLN A 99 -20.79 -4.99 2.77
CA GLN A 99 -21.43 -3.69 2.58
C GLN A 99 -20.45 -2.54 2.85
N SER A 100 -19.57 -2.69 3.84
CA SER A 100 -18.55 -1.68 4.15
C SER A 100 -17.30 -2.30 4.76
N VAL A 101 -16.17 -1.65 4.52
CA VAL A 101 -14.86 -1.98 5.12
C VAL A 101 -14.26 -0.71 5.71
N GLN A 102 -14.16 -0.66 7.02
CA GLN A 102 -13.59 0.49 7.74
C GLN A 102 -12.30 0.07 8.44
N PRO A 103 -11.25 0.91 8.48
CA PRO A 103 -10.09 0.61 9.30
C PRO A 103 -10.48 0.57 10.77
N ASP A 104 -9.97 -0.42 11.49
CA ASP A 104 -10.10 -0.46 12.95
C ASP A 104 -9.12 0.56 13.53
N SER A 105 -9.65 1.70 13.95
CA SER A 105 -8.87 2.87 14.37
C SER A 105 -8.89 3.01 15.88
N VAL A 106 -7.73 3.33 16.45
CA VAL A 106 -7.61 3.57 17.88
C VAL A 106 -8.15 4.97 18.20
N ILE A 107 -9.18 5.04 19.04
CA ILE A 107 -9.63 6.31 19.61
C ILE A 107 -8.60 6.76 20.65
N ARG A 108 -7.89 7.86 20.38
CA ARG A 108 -7.06 8.51 21.39
C ARG A 108 -7.95 9.41 22.24
N LEU A 109 -8.14 9.02 23.50
CA LEU A 109 -8.78 9.89 24.47
C LEU A 109 -7.82 11.02 24.82
N ALA A 110 -8.35 12.25 24.91
CA ALA A 110 -7.59 13.38 25.41
C ALA A 110 -7.12 13.09 26.84
N ARG A 111 -5.92 13.57 27.19
CA ARG A 111 -5.44 13.48 28.56
C ARG A 111 -6.40 14.27 29.47
N PRO A 112 -6.85 13.70 30.60
CA PRO A 112 -7.70 14.44 31.53
C PRO A 112 -7.05 15.78 31.89
N GLY A 113 -7.76 16.90 31.69
CA GLY A 113 -7.30 18.26 32.02
C GLY A 113 -6.66 19.08 30.90
N ALA A 114 -6.67 18.63 29.64
CA ALA A 114 -6.27 19.50 28.53
C ALA A 114 -7.31 20.61 28.30
N PRO A 115 -6.90 21.89 28.13
CA PRO A 115 -7.83 22.97 27.77
C PRO A 115 -8.46 22.69 26.40
N GLN A 116 -9.75 23.03 26.27
CA GLN A 116 -10.54 22.88 25.03
C GLN A 116 -10.12 23.90 23.98
#